data_AF-A0A7S2NUC8-F1
#
_entry.id   AF-A0A7S2NUC8-F1
#
_cell.length_a   1.000
_cell.length_b   1.000
_cell.length_c   1.000
_cell.angle_alpha   90.00
_cell.angle_beta   90.00
_cell.angle_gamma   90.00
#
_symmetry.space_group_name_H-M   'P 1'
#
loop_
_entity.id
_entity.type
_entity.pdbx_description
1 polymer ?
#
loop_
_entity_poly.entity_id
_entity_poly.type
_entity_poly.pdbx_seq_one_letter_code
_entity_poly.pdbx_strand_id
1 'polypeptide(L)'
;ASFSQDGNHVVTASNDKTARIWDANSGNMTHVLRGHEGWVISASFSQDGSRVVTASEDKTARIWDANSGNMTHVLRGHEAWVRASFSQDGNHVVTASNDKTARIW
;
A
#
# COMPACT_ATOMS: atom_id res chain seq x y z
N ALA A 1 -6.87 -6.24 4.87
CA ALA A 1 -7.12 -6.52 3.44
C ALA A 1 -8.15 -5.52 2.94
N SER A 2 -8.16 -5.23 1.64
CA SER A 2 -9.10 -4.27 1.02
C SER A 2 -9.38 -4.70 -0.42
N PHE A 3 -10.61 -4.51 -0.90
CA PHE A 3 -10.98 -4.68 -2.30
C PHE A 3 -10.59 -3.44 -3.11
N SER A 4 -10.30 -3.61 -4.40
CA SER A 4 -10.36 -2.51 -5.37
C SER A 4 -11.80 -2.01 -5.52
N GLN A 5 -11.98 -0.78 -5.99
CA GLN A 5 -13.31 -0.16 -6.09
C GLN A 5 -14.25 -0.92 -7.03
N ASP A 6 -13.70 -1.51 -8.09
CA ASP A 6 -14.43 -2.35 -9.04
C ASP A 6 -14.68 -3.78 -8.53
N GLY A 7 -14.10 -4.14 -7.37
CA GLY A 7 -14.23 -5.44 -6.74
C GLY A 7 -13.43 -6.58 -7.41
N ASN A 8 -12.68 -6.30 -8.48
CA ASN A 8 -11.97 -7.33 -9.24
C ASN A 8 -10.66 -7.77 -8.58
N HIS A 9 -10.11 -6.97 -7.67
CA HIS A 9 -8.87 -7.26 -6.99
C HIS A 9 -9.00 -7.12 -5.47
N VAL A 10 -8.15 -7.87 -4.75
CA VAL A 10 -7.94 -7.70 -3.31
C VAL A 10 -6.47 -7.39 -3.08
N VAL A 11 -6.19 -6.51 -2.11
CA VAL A 11 -4.85 -6.33 -1.56
C VAL A 11 -4.81 -6.75 -0.10
N THR A 12 -3.81 -7.54 0.27
CA THR A 12 -3.54 -7.96 1.65
C THR A 12 -2.21 -7.37 2.13
N ALA A 13 -2.15 -7.05 3.41
CA ALA A 13 -0.93 -6.64 4.13
C ALA A 13 -0.59 -7.74 5.15
N SER A 14 0.70 -7.99 5.37
CA SER A 14 1.15 -9.10 6.21
C SER A 14 2.37 -8.74 7.06
N ASN A 15 2.46 -9.41 8.21
CA ASN A 15 3.62 -9.36 9.09
C ASN A 15 4.86 -10.06 8.49
N ASP A 16 4.70 -10.79 7.37
CA ASP A 16 5.83 -11.34 6.60
C ASP A 16 6.59 -10.29 5.76
N LYS A 17 6.31 -9.00 6.00
CA LYS A 17 6.92 -7.85 5.33
C LYS A 17 6.53 -7.70 3.86
N THR A 18 5.46 -8.36 3.44
CA THR A 18 4.91 -8.23 2.08
C THR A 18 3.46 -7.79 2.10
N ALA A 19 3.06 -7.13 1.01
CA ALA A 19 1.68 -7.09 0.60
C ALA A 19 1.48 -7.97 -0.62
N ARG A 20 0.25 -8.39 -0.90
CA ARG A 20 -0.07 -9.23 -2.05
C ARG A 20 -1.33 -8.71 -2.75
N ILE A 21 -1.32 -8.77 -4.07
CA ILE A 21 -2.49 -8.49 -4.92
C ILE A 21 -3.06 -9.84 -5.38
N TRP A 22 -4.38 -9.93 -5.35
CA TRP A 22 -5.14 -11.13 -5.70
C TRP A 22 -6.20 -10.77 -6.73
N ASP A 23 -6.46 -11.68 -7.65
CA ASP A 23 -7.68 -11.66 -8.45
C ASP A 23 -8.84 -12.15 -7.58
N ALA A 24 -9.87 -11.31 -7.41
CA ALA A 24 -10.97 -11.57 -6.50
C ALA A 24 -11.91 -12.70 -7.00
N ASN A 25 -11.99 -12.89 -8.31
CA ASN A 25 -12.90 -13.85 -8.93
C ASN A 25 -12.35 -15.29 -8.82
N SER A 26 -11.05 -15.46 -9.05
CA SER A 26 -10.36 -16.75 -9.04
C SER A 26 -9.70 -17.06 -7.69
N GLY A 27 -9.44 -16.05 -6.86
CA GLY A 27 -8.67 -16.20 -5.62
C GLY A 27 -7.15 -16.37 -5.84
N ASN A 28 -6.69 -16.25 -7.08
CA ASN A 28 -5.28 -16.41 -7.40
C ASN A 28 -4.47 -15.16 -7.01
N MET A 29 -3.29 -15.38 -6.42
CA MET A 29 -2.33 -14.31 -6.18
C MET A 29 -1.69 -13.89 -7.50
N THR A 30 -1.76 -12.59 -7.84
CA THR A 30 -1.17 -12.04 -9.06
C THR A 30 0.21 -11.45 -8.80
N HIS A 31 0.38 -10.71 -7.70
CA HIS A 31 1.65 -10.06 -7.37
C HIS A 31 2.00 -10.15 -5.89
N VAL A 32 3.30 -10.26 -5.60
CA VAL A 32 3.88 -10.08 -4.26
C VAL A 32 4.65 -8.77 -4.23
N LEU A 33 4.19 -7.83 -3.43
CA LEU A 33 4.79 -6.50 -3.26
C LEU A 33 5.92 -6.60 -2.24
N ARG A 34 7.13 -6.90 -2.72
CA ARG A 34 8.34 -7.10 -1.89
C ARG A 34 9.15 -5.82 -1.76
N GLY A 35 9.65 -5.58 -0.55
CA GLY A 35 10.67 -4.55 -0.32
C GLY A 35 10.62 -3.92 1.06
N HIS A 36 9.50 -4.02 1.78
CA HIS A 36 9.44 -3.56 3.18
C HIS A 36 10.38 -4.38 4.08
N GLU A 37 10.95 -3.71 5.08
CA GLU A 37 11.90 -4.33 6.03
C GLU A 37 11.25 -4.67 7.37
N GLY A 38 10.02 -4.20 7.59
CA GLY A 38 9.17 -4.44 8.75
C GLY A 38 7.77 -4.89 8.33
N TRP A 39 6.89 -5.11 9.30
CA TRP A 39 5.52 -5.57 9.02
C TRP A 39 4.79 -4.57 8.13
N VAL A 40 4.01 -5.08 7.18
CA VAL A 40 3.10 -4.22 6.40
C VAL A 40 1.80 -4.12 7.19
N ILE A 41 1.50 -2.92 7.66
CA ILE A 41 0.41 -2.64 8.60
C ILE A 41 -0.89 -2.36 7.85
N SER A 42 -0.79 -1.73 6.67
CA SER A 42 -1.92 -1.46 5.80
C SER A 42 -1.54 -1.49 4.34
N ALA A 43 -2.51 -1.86 3.51
CA ALA A 43 -2.43 -1.77 2.06
C ALA A 43 -3.82 -1.40 1.51
N SER A 44 -3.89 -0.50 0.53
CA SER A 44 -5.12 -0.10 -0.15
C SER A 44 -4.86 0.31 -1.60
N PHE A 45 -5.88 0.18 -2.44
CA PHE A 45 -5.84 0.67 -3.82
C PHE A 45 -6.07 2.18 -3.91
N SER A 46 -5.57 2.80 -4.97
CA SER A 46 -6.10 4.07 -5.45
C SER A 46 -7.52 3.89 -5.99
N GLN A 47 -8.27 4.98 -6.12
CA GLN A 47 -9.69 4.94 -6.53
C GLN A 47 -9.90 4.33 -7.92
N ASP A 48 -8.96 4.55 -8.83
CA ASP A 48 -8.92 3.98 -10.18
C ASP A 48 -8.37 2.54 -10.23
N GLY A 49 -7.95 1.99 -9.08
CA GLY A 49 -7.37 0.64 -8.97
C GLY A 49 -5.98 0.48 -9.55
N SER A 50 -5.41 1.50 -10.19
CA SER A 50 -4.14 1.39 -10.93
C SER A 50 -2.91 1.29 -10.03
N ARG A 51 -3.02 1.77 -8.79
CA ARG A 51 -1.93 1.82 -7.82
C ARG A 51 -2.35 1.22 -6.49
N VAL A 52 -1.35 0.77 -5.75
CA VAL A 52 -1.48 0.36 -4.35
C VAL A 52 -0.57 1.25 -3.51
N VAL A 53 -1.04 1.64 -2.33
CA VAL A 53 -0.21 2.21 -1.28
C VAL A 53 -0.09 1.19 -0.15
N THR A 54 1.13 0.94 0.30
CA THR A 54 1.42 0.15 1.50
C THR A 54 2.08 1.02 2.57
N ALA A 55 1.88 0.68 3.83
CA ALA A 55 2.44 1.39 4.98
C ALA A 55 2.97 0.38 6.00
N SER A 56 4.13 0.67 6.61
CA SER A 56 4.89 -0.34 7.36
C SER A 56 5.49 0.16 8.67
N GLU A 57 5.84 -0.79 9.54
CA GLU A 57 6.70 -0.57 10.71
C GLU A 57 8.11 -0.09 10.33
N ASP A 58 8.55 -0.31 9.09
CA ASP A 58 9.84 0.18 8.58
C ASP A 58 9.88 1.71 8.36
N LYS A 59 8.84 2.42 8.83
CA LYS A 59 8.72 3.89 8.78
C LYS A 59 8.54 4.45 7.38
N THR A 60 8.27 3.59 6.39
CA THR A 60 8.00 3.99 5.01
C THR A 60 6.59 3.64 4.58
N ALA A 61 6.03 4.49 3.74
CA ALA A 61 4.94 4.12 2.86
C ALA A 61 5.51 3.91 1.44
N ARG A 62 4.90 3.04 0.64
CA ARG A 62 5.37 2.74 -0.71
C ARG A 62 4.20 2.70 -1.67
N ILE A 63 4.44 3.21 -2.88
CA ILE A 63 3.46 3.18 -3.97
C ILE A 63 3.90 2.12 -4.97
N TRP A 64 2.95 1.32 -5.43
CA TRP A 64 3.15 0.22 -6.36
C TRP A 64 2.20 0.40 -7.54
N ASP A 65 2.67 0.00 -8.72
CA ASP A 65 1.80 -0.22 -9.87
C ASP A 65 1.07 -1.56 -9.69
N ALA A 66 -0.26 -1.55 -9.74
CA ALA A 66 -1.08 -2.72 -9.43
C ALA A 66 -1.03 -3.80 -10.51
N ASN A 67 -0.76 -3.41 -11.77
CA ASN A 67 -0.76 -4.31 -12.93
C ASN A 67 0.55 -5.07 -13.11
N SER A 68 1.66 -4.48 -12.65
CA SER A 68 3.00 -5.08 -12.74
C SER A 68 3.52 -5.55 -11.38
N GLY A 69 2.97 -5.04 -10.27
CA GLY A 69 3.49 -5.27 -8.93
C GLY A 69 4.80 -4.51 -8.63
N ASN A 70 5.25 -3.64 -9.53
CA ASN A 70 6.49 -2.89 -9.37
C ASN A 70 6.32 -1.72 -8.40
N MET A 71 7.32 -1.53 -7.54
CA MET A 71 7.39 -0.35 -6.69
C MET A 71 7.74 0.88 -7.53
N THR A 72 6.96 1.95 -7.42
CA THR A 72 7.20 3.22 -8.13
C THR A 72 7.80 4.27 -7.22
N HIS A 73 7.39 4.31 -5.94
CA HIS A 73 7.86 5.33 -4.98
C HIS A 73 8.08 4.75 -3.58
N VAL A 74 9.05 5.32 -2.87
CA VAL A 74 9.26 5.12 -1.43
C VAL A 74 9.11 6.46 -0.74
N LEU A 75 8.10 6.58 0.10
CA LEU A 75 7.76 7.78 0.86
C LEU A 75 8.50 7.72 2.21
N ARG A 76 9.66 8.40 2.28
CA ARG A 76 10.56 8.39 3.45
C ARG A 76 10.43 9.66 4.28
N GLY A 77 10.63 9.55 5.58
CA GLY A 77 10.84 10.72 6.44
C GLY A 77 10.18 10.60 7.82
N HIS A 78 9.29 9.63 8.01
CA HIS A 78 8.76 9.33 9.33
C HIS A 78 9.81 8.63 10.21
N GLU A 79 9.69 8.82 11.53
CA GLU A 79 10.59 8.25 12.53
C GLU A 79 9.99 7.05 13.28
N ALA A 80 8.72 6.76 13.05
CA ALA A 80 7.99 5.62 13.60
C ALA A 80 7.10 4.97 12.54
N TRP A 81 6.43 3.87 12.89
CA TRP A 81 5.53 3.14 12.00
C TRP A 81 4.46 4.05 11.40
N VAL A 82 4.04 3.73 10.18
CA VAL A 82 3.17 4.60 9.38
C VAL A 82 1.88 3.90 8.96
N ARG A 83 0.82 4.69 8.78
CA ARG A 83 -0.38 4.36 8.00
C ARG A 83 -0.44 5.30 6.79
N ALA A 84 -1.07 4.86 5.71
CA ALA A 84 -1.17 5.64 4.48
C ALA A 84 -2.53 5.44 3.79
N SER A 85 -2.97 6.46 3.04
CA SER A 85 -4.15 6.41 2.16
C SER A 85 -3.97 7.32 0.96
N PHE A 86 -4.58 6.96 -0.17
CA PHE A 86 -4.76 7.87 -1.29
C PHE A 86 -5.83 8.92 -0.99
N SER A 87 -5.71 10.08 -1.62
CA SER A 87 -6.83 11.01 -1.83
C SER A 87 -7.84 10.41 -2.80
N GLN A 88 -9.07 10.94 -2.80
CA GLN A 88 -10.16 10.40 -3.62
C GLN A 88 -9.91 10.54 -5.13
N ASP A 89 -9.20 11.58 -5.55
CA ASP A 89 -8.74 11.76 -6.93
C ASP A 89 -7.49 10.93 -7.26
N GLY A 90 -6.91 10.25 -6.27
CA GLY A 90 -5.69 9.43 -6.40
C GLY A 90 -4.40 10.23 -6.59
N ASN A 91 -4.45 11.56 -6.64
CA ASN A 91 -3.27 12.36 -6.97
C ASN A 91 -2.30 12.52 -5.79
N HIS A 92 -2.80 12.34 -4.57
CA HIS A 92 -2.02 12.53 -3.35
C HIS A 92 -2.05 11.29 -2.47
N VAL A 93 -1.01 11.15 -1.66
CA VAL A 93 -0.99 10.21 -0.54
C VAL A 93 -0.86 10.98 0.76
N VAL A 94 -1.70 10.66 1.74
CA VAL A 94 -1.50 11.11 3.12
C VAL A 94 -0.85 9.98 3.92
N THR A 95 0.17 10.32 4.70
CA THR A 95 0.77 9.42 5.69
C THR A 95 0.60 10.00 7.08
N ALA A 96 0.31 9.14 8.06
CA ALA A 96 0.25 9.49 9.48
C ALA A 96 1.08 8.50 10.29
N SER A 97 1.80 8.98 11.29
CA SER A 97 2.77 8.17 12.02
C SER A 97 2.69 8.39 13.53
N ASN A 98 3.17 7.39 14.26
CA ASN A 98 3.36 7.48 15.70
C ASN A 98 4.49 8.45 16.11
N ASP A 99 5.23 9.01 15.15
CA ASP A 99 6.15 10.13 15.38
C ASP A 99 5.43 11.48 15.61
N LYS A 100 4.08 11.46 15.67
CA LYS A 100 3.20 12.62 15.89
C LYS A 100 3.14 13.58 14.71
N THR A 101 3.50 13.12 13.51
CA THR A 101 3.40 13.89 12.28
C THR A 101 2.48 13.24 11.25
N ALA A 102 1.88 14.07 10.41
CA ALA A 102 1.25 13.68 9.17
C ALA A 102 1.95 14.38 8.00
N ARG A 103 1.99 13.73 6.84
CA ARG A 103 2.63 14.26 5.62
C ARG A 103 1.71 14.03 4.43
N ILE A 104 1.77 14.93 3.46
CA ILE A 104 1.09 14.81 2.16
C ILE A 104 2.18 14.70 1.10
N TRP A 105 1.98 13.77 0.17
CA TRP A 105 2.86 13.44 -0.94
C TRP A 105 2.13 13.65 -2.26
#